data_AF-A0A3P7KPH1-F1
#
_entry.id   AF-A0A3P7KPH1-F1
#
_cell.length_a   1.000
_cell.length_b   1.000
_cell.length_c   1.000
_cell.angle_alpha   90.00
_cell.angle_beta   90.00
_cell.angle_gamma   90.00
#
_symmetry.space_group_name_H-M   'P 1'
#
loop_
_entity.id
_entity.type
_entity.pdbx_description
1 polymer ?
#
loop_
_entity_poly.entity_id
_entity_poly.type
_entity_poly.pdbx_seq_one_letter_code
_entity_poly.pdbx_strand_id
1 'polypeptide(L)'
;MEVQGPFDNKEDTTQNEKKKKIGGGSIKQSAYKGKGPPLNPEVEKAVDKFVKHATESGGFWDISRDAHSGIDALREESRVVLEFQPAPGTCTKFSSMPDKNRFPEIQCLDETRVILEETEPAINTYIHASRVKLEKSDRSYILTQGPKENTIEDFWRMIFQEQCAGVIMLCNYYEDGMQKCDEYFPTENGGYKYYGKMFVNNKKVRIGELCYSLL
;
A
#
# COMPACT_ATOMS: atom_id res chain seq x y z
N MET A 1 -28.66 5.74 40.10
CA MET A 1 -28.91 4.49 40.83
C MET A 1 -28.25 3.37 40.05
N GLU A 2 -27.03 3.04 40.48
CA GLU A 2 -26.37 1.77 40.22
C GLU A 2 -27.21 0.63 40.83
N VAL A 3 -27.17 -0.58 40.25
CA VAL A 3 -26.80 -1.82 40.98
C VAL A 3 -26.17 -2.81 39.97
N GLN A 4 -25.20 -3.55 40.48
CA GLN A 4 -24.19 -4.37 39.84
C GLN A 4 -24.34 -5.84 40.30
N GLY A 5 -23.97 -6.81 39.45
CA GLY A 5 -23.58 -8.18 39.84
C GLY A 5 -24.67 -9.27 39.85
N PRO A 6 -24.29 -10.58 39.83
CA PRO A 6 -23.03 -11.08 40.39
C PRO A 6 -22.08 -11.78 39.40
N PHE A 7 -20.80 -11.73 39.81
CA PHE A 7 -19.67 -12.56 39.41
C PHE A 7 -19.85 -14.00 39.95
N ASP A 8 -19.45 -15.00 39.16
CA ASP A 8 -19.12 -16.34 39.67
C ASP A 8 -17.62 -16.60 39.51
N ASN A 9 -16.95 -16.63 40.67
CA ASN A 9 -15.58 -17.13 40.85
C ASN A 9 -15.63 -18.65 41.02
N LYS A 10 -14.78 -19.38 40.29
CA LYS A 10 -14.23 -20.64 40.77
C LYS A 10 -12.71 -20.58 40.61
N GLU A 11 -12.05 -20.38 41.75
CA GLU A 11 -10.65 -20.71 41.93
C GLU A 11 -10.51 -22.24 41.94
N ASP A 12 -9.57 -22.77 41.18
CA ASP A 12 -8.82 -23.94 41.64
C ASP A 12 -7.33 -23.72 41.39
N THR A 13 -6.65 -23.56 42.51
CA THR A 13 -5.22 -23.60 42.75
C THR A 13 -4.59 -24.90 42.26
N THR A 14 -3.59 -24.82 41.38
CA THR A 14 -2.30 -25.45 41.68
C THR A 14 -1.16 -24.82 40.89
N GLN A 15 -0.23 -24.23 41.64
CA GLN A 15 1.08 -23.80 41.18
C GLN A 15 1.91 -25.02 40.79
N ASN A 16 2.61 -24.95 39.66
CA ASN A 16 3.99 -25.44 39.61
C ASN A 16 4.76 -24.75 38.47
N GLU A 17 5.60 -23.81 38.89
CA GLU A 17 6.61 -23.15 38.08
C GLU A 17 7.59 -24.18 37.50
N LYS A 18 7.75 -24.18 36.18
CA LYS A 18 9.03 -24.56 35.56
C LYS A 18 9.57 -23.36 34.79
N LYS A 19 10.46 -22.62 35.46
CA LYS A 19 11.35 -21.62 34.86
C LYS A 19 12.13 -22.27 33.71
N LYS A 20 11.65 -22.10 32.47
CA LYS A 20 12.43 -22.43 31.27
C LYS A 20 13.38 -21.27 31.04
N LYS A 21 14.65 -21.48 31.38
CA LYS A 21 15.77 -20.59 31.04
C LYS A 21 15.67 -20.24 29.55
N ILE A 22 15.52 -18.96 29.24
CA ILE A 22 15.73 -18.44 27.89
C ILE A 22 17.25 -18.55 27.66
N GLY A 23 17.65 -19.70 27.12
CA GLY A 23 18.99 -19.88 26.56
C GLY A 23 19.09 -19.03 25.32
N GLY A 24 20.14 -18.20 25.24
CA GLY A 24 20.51 -17.49 24.03
C GLY A 24 20.69 -18.47 22.88
N GLY A 25 19.65 -18.61 22.06
CA GLY A 25 19.70 -19.37 20.82
C GLY A 25 20.28 -18.48 19.75
N SER A 26 21.55 -18.71 19.38
CA SER A 26 22.13 -18.15 18.17
C SER A 26 21.20 -18.46 17.00
N ILE A 27 20.69 -17.43 16.33
CA ILE A 27 19.99 -17.56 15.07
C ILE A 27 20.99 -18.20 14.10
N LYS A 28 20.82 -19.49 13.80
CA LYS A 28 21.55 -20.12 12.71
C LYS A 28 21.01 -19.52 11.42
N GLN A 29 21.77 -18.60 10.82
CA GLN A 29 21.60 -18.23 9.43
C GLN A 29 21.73 -19.51 8.59
N SER A 30 20.61 -20.10 8.14
CA SER A 30 20.68 -21.10 7.08
C SER A 30 20.95 -20.36 5.79
N ALA A 31 22.23 -20.22 5.45
CA ALA A 31 22.66 -19.73 4.14
C ALA A 31 21.96 -20.56 3.06
N TYR A 32 21.19 -19.89 2.21
CA TYR A 32 20.55 -20.50 1.05
C TYR A 32 21.67 -21.01 0.11
N LYS A 33 21.90 -22.33 0.07
CA LYS A 33 22.92 -22.98 -0.76
C LYS A 33 22.34 -23.43 -2.12
N GLY A 34 21.67 -22.53 -2.81
CA GLY A 34 21.23 -22.74 -4.19
C GLY A 34 21.68 -21.58 -5.05
N LYS A 35 22.62 -21.81 -5.98
CA LYS A 35 22.83 -20.85 -7.07
C LYS A 35 21.59 -20.95 -7.96
N GLY A 36 20.75 -19.92 -7.92
CA GLY A 36 19.74 -19.71 -8.96
C GLY A 36 20.40 -19.64 -10.35
N PRO A 37 19.62 -19.61 -11.43
CA PRO A 37 20.16 -19.39 -12.76
C PRO A 37 21.09 -18.16 -12.76
N PRO A 38 22.21 -18.19 -13.50
CA PRO A 38 23.16 -17.07 -13.53
C PRO A 38 22.43 -15.80 -13.96
N LEU A 39 22.53 -14.76 -13.13
CA LEU A 39 21.93 -13.46 -13.42
C LEU A 39 22.75 -12.77 -14.52
N ASN A 40 22.12 -11.86 -15.26
CA ASN A 40 22.84 -11.01 -16.20
C ASN A 40 23.95 -10.23 -15.42
N PRO A 41 25.22 -10.20 -15.87
CA PRO A 41 26.30 -9.48 -15.18
C PRO A 41 25.99 -8.01 -14.88
N GLU A 42 25.18 -7.35 -15.70
CA GLU A 42 24.72 -5.98 -15.44
C GLU A 42 23.76 -5.90 -14.25
N VAL A 43 22.89 -6.91 -14.11
CA VAL A 43 21.95 -7.04 -12.98
C VAL A 43 22.73 -7.35 -11.71
N GLU A 44 23.70 -8.27 -11.75
CA GLU A 44 24.56 -8.57 -10.60
C GLU A 44 25.30 -7.31 -10.12
N LYS A 45 25.92 -6.57 -11.05
CA LYS A 45 26.59 -5.31 -10.72
C LYS A 45 25.64 -4.25 -10.14
N ALA A 46 24.41 -4.16 -10.64
CA ALA A 46 23.40 -3.24 -10.11
C ALA A 46 22.95 -3.65 -8.70
N VAL A 47 22.75 -4.95 -8.46
CA VAL A 47 22.43 -5.51 -7.14
C VAL A 47 23.56 -5.24 -6.16
N ASP A 48 24.80 -5.54 -6.52
CA ASP A 48 25.97 -5.29 -5.68
C ASP A 48 26.11 -3.80 -5.34
N LYS A 49 25.88 -2.92 -6.32
CA LYS A 49 25.87 -1.47 -6.09
C LYS A 49 24.77 -1.06 -5.12
N PHE A 50 23.56 -1.61 -5.27
CA PHE A 50 22.44 -1.32 -4.38
C PHE A 50 22.69 -1.82 -2.95
N VAL A 51 23.17 -3.06 -2.80
CA VAL A 51 23.52 -3.63 -1.50
C VAL A 51 24.56 -2.76 -0.83
N LYS A 52 25.63 -2.42 -1.56
CA LYS A 52 26.69 -1.52 -1.05
C LYS A 52 26.13 -0.18 -0.60
N HIS A 53 25.26 0.45 -1.40
CA HIS A 53 24.58 1.70 -0.99
C HIS A 53 23.75 1.48 0.27
N ALA A 54 22.83 0.51 0.28
CA ALA A 54 21.95 0.26 1.41
C ALA A 54 22.68 -0.11 2.72
N THR A 55 23.88 -0.69 2.64
CA THR A 55 24.68 -1.09 3.83
C THR A 55 25.78 -0.09 4.19
N GLU A 56 26.36 0.61 3.22
CA GLU A 56 27.54 1.46 3.38
C GLU A 56 27.29 2.93 3.06
N SER A 57 26.05 3.37 2.83
CA SER A 57 25.71 4.80 2.68
C SER A 57 25.88 5.56 4.00
N GLY A 58 27.08 5.59 4.58
CA GLY A 58 27.68 6.78 5.17
C GLY A 58 28.78 7.18 4.19
N GLY A 59 28.63 8.33 3.56
CA GLY A 59 29.37 8.68 2.34
C GLY A 59 30.89 8.53 2.42
N PHE A 60 31.49 8.42 1.24
CA PHE A 60 32.93 8.42 0.91
C PHE A 60 33.76 9.59 1.50
N TRP A 61 33.17 10.47 2.30
CA TRP A 61 33.83 11.51 3.08
C TRP A 61 33.31 11.49 4.52
N ASP A 62 33.91 10.71 5.43
CA ASP A 62 33.74 11.06 6.85
C ASP A 62 34.94 10.69 7.74
N ILE A 63 35.58 11.73 8.28
CA ILE A 63 36.51 11.71 9.41
C ILE A 63 35.85 12.36 10.65
N SER A 64 34.56 12.72 10.57
CA SER A 64 33.84 13.54 11.53
C SER A 64 32.53 12.90 11.97
N ARG A 65 32.63 11.87 12.83
CA ARG A 65 31.76 11.40 13.94
C ARG A 65 30.21 11.43 13.85
N ASP A 66 29.59 12.02 12.83
CA ASP A 66 28.15 12.29 12.69
C ASP A 66 27.59 11.85 11.31
N ALA A 67 28.30 11.03 10.52
CA ALA A 67 27.72 10.44 9.31
C ALA A 67 26.76 9.28 9.65
N HIS A 68 25.49 9.46 9.30
CA HIS A 68 24.50 8.39 9.25
C HIS A 68 24.91 7.38 8.17
N SER A 69 24.89 6.09 8.51
CA SER A 69 25.21 4.99 7.57
C SER A 69 24.07 3.98 7.48
N GLY A 70 24.00 3.27 6.35
CA GLY A 70 23.03 2.19 6.14
C GLY A 70 21.57 2.66 6.22
N ILE A 71 20.79 2.07 7.13
CA ILE A 71 19.34 2.36 7.28
C ILE A 71 19.09 3.82 7.64
N ASP A 72 19.97 4.46 8.41
CA ASP A 72 19.76 5.85 8.82
C ASP A 72 19.94 6.83 7.66
N ALA A 73 20.80 6.52 6.69
CA ALA A 73 20.87 7.29 5.46
C ALA A 73 19.64 7.08 4.56
N LEU A 74 19.07 5.87 4.51
CA LEU A 74 17.80 5.65 3.80
C LEU A 74 16.63 6.41 4.44
N ARG A 75 16.61 6.51 5.78
CA ARG A 75 15.62 7.33 6.51
C ARG A 75 15.78 8.80 6.16
N GLU A 76 17.01 9.27 6.09
CA GLU A 76 17.35 10.64 5.70
C GLU A 76 16.92 10.96 4.27
N GLU A 77 17.25 10.09 3.31
CA GLU A 77 16.79 10.19 1.92
C GLU A 77 15.26 10.21 1.82
N SER A 78 14.58 9.41 2.65
CA SER A 78 13.12 9.37 2.72
C SER A 78 12.51 10.63 3.34
N ARG A 79 13.26 11.40 4.14
CA ARG A 79 12.74 12.62 4.79
C ARG A 79 12.31 13.66 3.78
N VAL A 80 13.02 13.77 2.66
CA VAL A 80 12.66 14.66 1.54
C VAL A 80 11.25 14.35 1.02
N VAL A 81 10.87 13.07 0.98
CA VAL A 81 9.52 12.65 0.56
C VAL A 81 8.49 12.94 1.65
N LEU A 82 8.84 12.75 2.92
CA LEU A 82 7.94 13.02 4.05
C LEU A 82 7.66 14.51 4.25
N GLU A 83 8.63 15.36 3.95
CA GLU A 83 8.53 16.83 4.06
C GLU A 83 7.98 17.48 2.79
N PHE A 84 7.76 16.71 1.73
CA PHE A 84 7.23 17.24 0.48
C PHE A 84 5.89 17.93 0.72
N GLN A 85 5.83 19.20 0.33
CA GLN A 85 4.61 19.98 0.26
C GLN A 85 4.44 20.45 -1.18
N PRO A 86 3.30 20.15 -1.82
CA PRO A 86 3.05 20.64 -3.17
C PRO A 86 2.90 22.16 -3.15
N ALA A 87 3.20 22.79 -4.28
CA ALA A 87 3.14 24.23 -4.38
C ALA A 87 1.71 24.75 -4.11
N PRO A 88 1.56 25.94 -3.52
CA PRO A 88 0.23 26.52 -3.29
C PRO A 88 -0.58 26.57 -4.60
N GLY A 89 -1.83 26.11 -4.55
CA GLY A 89 -2.73 26.12 -5.70
C GLY A 89 -2.60 24.94 -6.67
N THR A 90 -1.76 23.94 -6.40
CA THR A 90 -1.66 22.73 -7.25
C THR A 90 -2.57 21.58 -6.82
N CYS A 91 -3.42 21.78 -5.80
CA CYS A 91 -4.36 20.79 -5.26
C CYS A 91 -5.78 21.39 -5.10
N THR A 92 -6.14 22.37 -5.93
CA THR A 92 -7.40 23.10 -5.83
C THR A 92 -8.60 22.17 -5.98
N LYS A 93 -8.57 21.21 -6.92
CA LYS A 93 -9.71 20.31 -7.09
C LYS A 93 -9.87 19.39 -5.88
N PHE A 94 -8.76 18.86 -5.34
CA PHE A 94 -8.74 18.09 -4.10
C PHE A 94 -9.37 18.86 -2.94
N SER A 95 -8.99 20.12 -2.74
CA SER A 95 -9.52 20.98 -1.67
C SER A 95 -11.01 21.29 -1.84
N SER A 96 -11.53 21.31 -3.07
CA SER A 96 -12.95 21.55 -3.35
C SER A 96 -13.88 20.35 -3.10
N MET A 97 -13.32 19.14 -2.93
CA MET A 97 -14.07 17.87 -2.84
C MET A 97 -13.69 17.04 -1.59
N PRO A 98 -13.78 17.60 -0.37
CA PRO A 98 -13.29 16.94 0.85
C PRO A 98 -14.03 15.63 1.18
N ASP A 99 -15.30 15.52 0.82
CA ASP A 99 -16.13 14.35 1.05
C ASP A 99 -15.68 13.12 0.24
N LYS A 100 -14.97 13.34 -0.88
CA LYS A 100 -14.45 12.30 -1.78
C LYS A 100 -13.05 11.82 -1.39
N ASN A 101 -12.37 12.51 -0.46
CA ASN A 101 -11.03 12.16 0.00
C ASN A 101 -11.12 11.25 1.24
N ARG A 102 -10.34 10.16 1.28
CA ARG A 102 -10.29 9.27 2.45
C ARG A 102 -9.42 9.86 3.57
N PHE A 103 -8.30 10.47 3.19
CA PHE A 103 -7.33 11.07 4.10
C PHE A 103 -7.11 12.53 3.69
N PRO A 104 -7.58 13.51 4.49
CA PRO A 104 -7.39 14.95 4.19
C PRO A 104 -5.93 15.39 4.10
N GLU A 105 -5.03 14.68 4.76
CA GLU A 105 -3.58 14.90 4.78
C GLU A 105 -2.88 14.39 3.52
N ILE A 106 -3.51 13.51 2.74
CA ILE A 106 -2.94 12.95 1.52
C ILE A 106 -3.48 13.73 0.32
N GLN A 107 -2.72 14.72 -0.14
CA GLN A 107 -3.12 15.62 -1.21
C GLN A 107 -3.08 14.92 -2.59
N CYS A 108 -3.91 15.40 -3.52
CA CYS A 108 -3.93 14.96 -4.92
C CYS A 108 -3.62 16.15 -5.83
N LEU A 109 -2.58 16.01 -6.68
CA LEU A 109 -2.12 17.06 -7.57
C LEU A 109 -3.07 17.24 -8.76
N ASP A 110 -3.41 18.49 -9.08
CA ASP A 110 -4.26 18.83 -10.22
C ASP A 110 -3.61 18.49 -11.56
N GLU A 111 -2.28 18.57 -11.66
CA GLU A 111 -1.52 18.28 -12.88
C GLU A 111 -1.63 16.81 -13.29
N THR A 112 -1.52 15.89 -12.33
CA THR A 112 -1.43 14.46 -12.59
C THR A 112 -2.72 13.70 -12.31
N ARG A 113 -3.74 14.35 -11.72
CA ARG A 113 -4.98 13.66 -11.36
C ARG A 113 -5.70 13.08 -12.57
N VAL A 114 -6.40 11.97 -12.32
CA VAL A 114 -7.40 11.47 -13.27
C VAL A 114 -8.62 12.40 -13.24
N ILE A 115 -9.12 12.74 -14.43
CA ILE A 115 -10.33 13.53 -14.61
C ILE A 115 -11.36 12.58 -15.22
N LEU A 116 -12.48 12.38 -14.52
CA LEU A 116 -13.56 11.55 -15.03
C LEU A 116 -14.36 12.32 -16.08
N GLU A 117 -14.72 11.65 -17.17
CA GLU A 117 -15.55 12.21 -18.24
C GLU A 117 -16.94 12.60 -17.74
N GLU A 118 -17.39 13.79 -18.14
CA GLU A 118 -18.74 14.29 -17.85
C GLU A 118 -19.74 13.69 -18.84
N THR A 119 -20.26 12.49 -18.53
CA THR A 119 -21.22 11.79 -19.40
C THR A 119 -22.61 12.42 -19.38
N GLU A 120 -22.96 13.12 -18.30
CA GLU A 120 -24.24 13.79 -18.08
C GLU A 120 -24.00 15.11 -17.33
N PRO A 121 -24.84 16.14 -17.54
CA PRO A 121 -24.67 17.40 -16.83
C PRO A 121 -24.61 17.21 -15.31
N ALA A 122 -23.64 17.84 -14.66
CA ALA A 122 -23.45 17.83 -13.21
C ALA A 122 -23.01 16.47 -12.60
N ILE A 123 -22.56 15.50 -13.42
CA ILE A 123 -21.90 14.31 -12.87
C ILE A 123 -20.51 14.68 -12.31
N ASN A 124 -20.11 13.99 -11.23
CA ASN A 124 -18.80 14.20 -10.62
C ASN A 124 -17.66 13.88 -11.61
N THR A 125 -16.72 14.81 -11.75
CA THR A 125 -15.51 14.67 -12.58
C THR A 125 -14.24 14.43 -11.76
N TYR A 126 -14.35 14.37 -10.43
CA TYR A 126 -13.24 14.21 -9.50
C TYR A 126 -13.15 12.79 -8.93
N ILE A 127 -11.94 12.25 -8.94
CA ILE A 127 -11.55 11.07 -8.17
C ILE A 127 -10.15 11.30 -7.60
N HIS A 128 -9.90 10.82 -6.38
CA HIS A 128 -8.57 10.88 -5.76
C HIS A 128 -7.67 9.79 -6.38
N ALA A 129 -7.15 10.07 -7.56
CA ALA A 129 -6.28 9.19 -8.32
C ALA A 129 -5.31 10.02 -9.17
N SER A 130 -4.06 9.58 -9.30
CA SER A 130 -3.02 10.23 -10.11
C SER A 130 -2.37 9.26 -11.09
N ARG A 131 -2.10 9.73 -12.31
CA ARG A 131 -1.34 8.99 -13.32
C ARG A 131 0.15 9.07 -13.00
N VAL A 132 0.83 7.93 -13.06
CA VAL A 132 2.28 7.82 -12.82
C VAL A 132 2.91 7.08 -13.99
N LYS A 133 3.94 7.68 -14.59
CA LYS A 133 4.75 7.05 -15.62
C LYS A 133 6.16 6.80 -15.06
N LEU A 134 6.66 5.58 -15.23
CA LEU A 134 8.02 5.26 -14.85
C LEU A 134 8.96 5.63 -15.99
N GLU A 135 10.01 6.43 -15.73
CA GLU A 135 10.91 6.92 -16.78
C GLU A 135 11.57 5.82 -17.63
N LYS A 136 11.86 4.67 -17.00
CA LYS A 136 12.58 3.55 -17.62
C LYS A 136 11.67 2.38 -18.02
N SER A 137 10.36 2.61 -18.09
CA SER A 137 9.39 1.57 -18.43
C SER A 137 8.24 2.17 -19.23
N ASP A 138 7.79 1.46 -20.25
CA ASP A 138 6.60 1.85 -21.01
C ASP A 138 5.30 1.63 -20.21
N ARG A 139 5.41 1.13 -18.96
CA ARG A 139 4.27 0.93 -18.07
C ARG A 139 3.85 2.24 -17.41
N SER A 140 2.57 2.55 -17.55
CA SER A 140 1.87 3.58 -16.79
C SER A 140 1.02 2.94 -15.68
N TYR A 141 0.89 3.65 -14.58
CA TYR A 141 0.09 3.25 -13.44
C TYR A 141 -0.87 4.37 -13.06
N ILE A 142 -1.95 4.00 -12.39
CA ILE A 142 -2.81 4.93 -11.67
C ILE A 142 -2.70 4.57 -10.19
N LEU A 143 -2.27 5.51 -9.38
CA LEU A 143 -2.26 5.38 -7.93
C LEU A 143 -3.51 6.08 -7.39
N THR A 144 -4.28 5.39 -6.55
CA THR A 144 -5.55 5.91 -6.01
C THR A 144 -5.76 5.43 -4.58
N GLN A 145 -6.55 6.18 -3.81
CA GLN A 145 -6.97 5.76 -2.47
C GLN A 145 -7.83 4.48 -2.53
N GLY A 146 -7.94 3.77 -1.40
CA GLY A 146 -8.97 2.73 -1.25
C GLY A 146 -10.37 3.35 -1.42
N PRO A 147 -11.21 2.85 -2.36
CA PRO A 147 -12.53 3.41 -2.61
C PRO A 147 -13.34 3.60 -1.33
N LYS A 148 -13.99 4.76 -1.22
CA LYS A 148 -15.05 5.05 -0.23
C LYS A 148 -16.39 4.65 -0.80
N GLU A 149 -17.36 4.33 0.06
CA GLU A 149 -18.76 4.05 -0.34
C GLU A 149 -19.28 5.04 -1.41
N ASN A 150 -19.15 6.34 -1.18
CA ASN A 150 -19.60 7.40 -2.11
C ASN A 150 -18.69 7.62 -3.35
N THR A 151 -17.67 6.80 -3.55
CA THR A 151 -16.71 6.88 -4.68
C THR A 151 -16.55 5.58 -5.45
N ILE A 152 -17.27 4.50 -5.08
CA ILE A 152 -17.11 3.20 -5.75
C ILE A 152 -17.51 3.28 -7.23
N GLU A 153 -18.61 3.97 -7.55
CA GLU A 153 -19.01 4.21 -8.94
C GLU A 153 -17.93 5.01 -9.71
N ASP A 154 -17.41 6.07 -9.09
CA ASP A 154 -16.33 6.90 -9.66
C ASP A 154 -15.07 6.06 -9.95
N PHE A 155 -14.73 5.12 -9.06
CA PHE A 155 -13.61 4.19 -9.23
C PHE A 155 -13.80 3.25 -10.43
N TRP A 156 -15.00 2.68 -10.60
CA TRP A 156 -15.28 1.83 -11.76
C TRP A 156 -15.37 2.62 -13.06
N ARG A 157 -15.90 3.86 -13.02
CA ARG A 157 -15.86 4.78 -14.16
C ARG A 157 -14.41 5.06 -14.59
N MET A 158 -13.52 5.31 -13.63
CA MET A 158 -12.08 5.49 -13.91
C MET A 158 -11.48 4.27 -14.60
N ILE A 159 -11.71 3.06 -14.07
CA ILE A 159 -11.17 1.82 -14.63
C ILE A 159 -11.63 1.62 -16.07
N PHE A 160 -12.91 1.86 -16.33
CA PHE A 160 -13.48 1.74 -17.67
C PHE A 160 -12.91 2.81 -18.61
N GLN A 161 -12.89 4.08 -18.20
CA GLN A 161 -12.36 5.18 -19.01
C GLN A 161 -10.89 4.97 -19.39
N GLU A 162 -10.05 4.62 -18.41
CA GLU A 162 -8.60 4.49 -18.60
C GLU A 162 -8.20 3.12 -19.19
N GLN A 163 -9.18 2.25 -19.47
CA GLN A 163 -8.97 0.90 -20.02
C GLN A 163 -7.96 0.09 -19.18
N CYS A 164 -8.08 0.16 -17.85
CA CYS A 164 -7.16 -0.51 -16.95
C CYS A 164 -7.19 -2.03 -17.15
N ALA A 165 -6.01 -2.63 -17.37
CA ALA A 165 -5.88 -4.07 -17.57
C ALA A 165 -6.03 -4.88 -16.26
N GLY A 166 -5.82 -4.25 -15.11
CA GLY A 166 -5.93 -4.90 -13.81
C GLY A 166 -5.89 -3.92 -12.64
N VAL A 167 -6.35 -4.39 -11.49
CA VAL A 167 -6.36 -3.66 -10.22
C VAL A 167 -5.55 -4.46 -9.20
N ILE A 168 -4.65 -3.79 -8.49
CA ILE A 168 -3.86 -4.38 -7.41
C ILE A 168 -4.27 -3.67 -6.12
N MET A 169 -4.90 -4.42 -5.21
CA MET A 169 -5.25 -3.95 -3.86
C MET A 169 -4.13 -4.33 -2.89
N LEU A 170 -3.56 -3.33 -2.21
CA LEU A 170 -2.41 -3.50 -1.31
C LEU A 170 -2.77 -3.41 0.17
N CYS A 171 -4.05 -3.29 0.51
CA CYS A 171 -4.56 -3.17 1.87
C CYS A 171 -5.73 -4.13 2.11
N ASN A 172 -6.04 -4.37 3.38
CA ASN A 172 -7.33 -4.96 3.77
C ASN A 172 -8.40 -3.86 3.87
N TYR A 173 -9.68 -4.25 4.00
CA TYR A 173 -10.75 -3.28 4.25
C TYR A 173 -10.59 -2.53 5.58
N TYR A 174 -10.09 -3.24 6.60
CA TYR A 174 -9.79 -2.69 7.92
C TYR A 174 -8.38 -3.12 8.36
N GLU A 175 -7.65 -2.17 8.95
CA GLU A 175 -6.32 -2.36 9.52
C GLU A 175 -6.24 -1.57 10.82
N ASP A 176 -5.78 -2.19 11.91
CA ASP A 176 -5.69 -1.58 13.23
C ASP A 176 -7.00 -0.89 13.70
N GLY A 177 -8.14 -1.49 13.35
CA GLY A 177 -9.47 -0.95 13.67
C GLY A 177 -9.90 0.24 12.81
N MET A 178 -9.08 0.70 11.87
CA MET A 178 -9.38 1.81 10.96
C MET A 178 -9.78 1.29 9.58
N GLN A 179 -10.85 1.83 9.01
CA GLN A 179 -11.28 1.49 7.66
C GLN A 179 -10.34 2.09 6.61
N LYS A 180 -9.70 1.25 5.81
CA LYS A 180 -8.78 1.64 4.72
C LYS A 180 -9.43 1.57 3.34
N CYS A 181 -10.44 0.73 3.16
CA CYS A 181 -11.12 0.54 1.88
C CYS A 181 -12.54 0.00 2.10
N ASP A 182 -13.48 0.38 1.24
CA ASP A 182 -14.81 -0.23 1.15
C ASP A 182 -14.81 -1.41 0.16
N GLU A 183 -15.75 -2.33 0.29
CA GLU A 183 -15.90 -3.46 -0.64
C GLU A 183 -16.45 -2.97 -1.99
N TYR A 184 -15.55 -2.87 -2.98
CA TYR A 184 -15.85 -2.30 -4.29
C TYR A 184 -16.02 -3.35 -5.40
N PHE A 185 -15.89 -4.65 -5.11
CA PHE A 185 -16.12 -5.72 -6.08
C PHE A 185 -16.83 -6.91 -5.43
N PRO A 186 -17.63 -7.70 -6.19
CA PRO A 186 -18.24 -8.91 -5.67
C PRO A 186 -17.17 -9.95 -5.34
N THR A 187 -17.15 -10.45 -4.10
CA THR A 187 -16.14 -11.38 -3.60
C THR A 187 -16.48 -12.85 -3.89
N GLU A 188 -17.76 -13.15 -4.11
CA GLU A 188 -18.23 -14.50 -4.42
C GLU A 188 -17.92 -14.91 -5.86
N ASN A 189 -17.60 -16.18 -6.05
CA ASN A 189 -17.36 -16.76 -7.38
C ASN A 189 -18.67 -16.79 -8.20
N GLY A 190 -18.68 -16.12 -9.34
CA GLY A 190 -19.89 -15.90 -10.15
C GLY A 190 -20.75 -14.74 -9.68
N GLY A 191 -20.37 -14.07 -8.57
CA GLY A 191 -21.09 -12.92 -8.03
C GLY A 191 -21.03 -11.72 -8.96
N TYR A 192 -22.06 -10.88 -8.89
CA TYR A 192 -22.11 -9.63 -9.62
C TYR A 192 -22.76 -8.53 -8.78
N LYS A 193 -22.43 -7.28 -9.08
CA LYS A 193 -23.03 -6.10 -8.43
C LYS A 193 -23.05 -4.92 -9.40
N TYR A 194 -24.06 -4.08 -9.24
CA TYR A 194 -24.13 -2.77 -9.89
C TYR A 194 -23.59 -1.70 -8.94
N TYR A 195 -22.71 -0.85 -9.45
CA TYR A 195 -22.22 0.34 -8.79
C TYR A 195 -22.61 1.54 -9.64
N GLY A 196 -23.78 2.11 -9.35
CA GLY A 196 -24.46 3.04 -10.26
C GLY A 196 -24.69 2.40 -11.61
N LYS A 197 -24.14 2.98 -12.68
CA LYS A 197 -24.25 2.44 -14.06
C LYS A 197 -23.25 1.33 -14.38
N MET A 198 -22.30 1.05 -13.49
CA MET A 198 -21.23 0.08 -13.73
C MET A 198 -21.66 -1.33 -13.28
N PHE A 199 -21.70 -2.27 -14.22
CA PHE A 199 -21.90 -3.69 -13.92
C PHE A 199 -20.55 -4.40 -13.72
N VAL A 200 -20.35 -4.96 -12.54
CA VAL A 200 -19.11 -5.68 -12.19
C VAL A 200 -19.44 -7.12 -11.88
N ASN A 201 -18.74 -8.04 -12.55
CA ASN A 201 -18.90 -9.47 -12.43
C ASN A 201 -17.57 -10.10 -12.01
N ASN A 202 -17.60 -10.89 -10.94
CA ASN A 202 -16.52 -11.78 -10.56
C ASN A 202 -16.74 -13.16 -11.16
N LYS A 203 -16.03 -13.43 -12.27
CA LYS A 203 -16.16 -14.72 -12.97
C LYS A 203 -15.47 -15.87 -12.25
N LYS A 204 -14.46 -15.58 -11.43
CA LYS A 204 -13.52 -16.57 -10.93
C LYS A 204 -12.72 -16.04 -9.76
N VAL A 205 -12.80 -16.76 -8.65
CA VAL A 205 -11.89 -16.57 -7.51
C VAL A 205 -10.81 -17.63 -7.51
N ARG A 206 -9.58 -17.20 -7.25
CA ARG A 206 -8.42 -18.07 -7.01
C ARG A 206 -7.76 -17.62 -5.72
N ILE A 207 -7.76 -18.50 -4.73
CA ILE A 207 -7.03 -18.33 -3.49
C ILE A 207 -5.78 -19.18 -3.64
N GLY A 208 -4.60 -18.60 -3.46
CA GLY A 208 -3.33 -19.32 -3.61
C GLY A 208 -2.32 -18.91 -2.55
N GLU A 209 -1.64 -19.91 -1.99
CA GLU A 209 -0.29 -19.76 -1.45
C GLU A 209 0.63 -19.35 -2.62
N LEU A 210 1.17 -18.12 -2.55
CA LEU A 210 2.23 -17.56 -3.41
C LEU A 210 2.24 -18.05 -4.88
N CYS A 211 1.63 -17.27 -5.78
CA CYS A 211 1.78 -17.42 -7.23
C CYS A 211 3.25 -17.31 -7.67
N TYR A 212 4.01 -18.40 -7.64
CA TYR A 212 5.23 -18.56 -8.44
C TYR A 212 4.83 -19.07 -9.84
N SER A 213 4.44 -18.15 -10.71
CA SER A 213 4.53 -18.37 -12.15
C SER A 213 4.69 -17.02 -12.84
N LEU A 214 5.95 -16.62 -13.05
CA LEU A 214 6.29 -15.66 -14.09
C LEU A 214 6.45 -16.47 -15.38
N LEU A 215 5.61 -16.16 -16.36
CA LEU A 215 5.84 -16.49 -17.77
C LEU A 215 7.05 -15.72 -18.29
#